data_AF-Q19507-F1
#
_entry.id   AF-Q19507-F1
#
_cell.length_a   1.000
_cell.length_b   1.000
_cell.length_c   1.000
_cell.angle_alpha   90.00
_cell.angle_beta   90.00
_cell.angle_gamma   90.00
#
_symmetry.space_group_name_H-M   'P 1'
#
loop_
_entity.id
_entity.type
_entity.pdbx_description
1 polymer ?
#
loop_
_entity_poly.entity_id
_entity_poly.type
_entity_poly.pdbx_seq_one_letter_code
_entity_poly.pdbx_strand_id
1 'polypeptide(L)'
;MYNIILSIFYPIFLALVFPTQIFLFVVVVKYSPKYMQTLRNVLFCNCIFQTISVVLLCLLQLRQVSHLKPMEIWCYGPLRHFEAIISYCLYFVSQSTSVVSNILVLLTIYLKYEAAKNVTNKQSNKCIVIILLLVPVFVLVGAEIYSVVTHSLLPEVRYLFEVINSNVTDHSVIGYITLQTVPSYLIISIVFGSVFLLPPMGLYTRRKIIFHINSGRDTTSQLKKHQRKTFINGLTLQACLPLVSLCPIFVCYVIVIGTKSELLFEQYCISVLVLLPTFFDPYITLYSVAPYRKQIGMWLGKAKTGPMIVISSIMNL
;
A
#
# COMPACT_ATOMS: atom_id res chain seq x y z
N MET A 1 -28.57 1.29 2.27
CA MET A 1 -28.13 1.70 0.92
C MET A 1 -26.64 1.49 0.71
N TYR A 2 -25.75 2.02 1.57
CA TYR A 2 -24.29 1.84 1.44
C TYR A 2 -23.85 0.37 1.25
N ASN A 3 -24.40 -0.56 2.03
CA ASN A 3 -24.05 -1.99 1.93
C ASN A 3 -24.30 -2.59 0.54
N ILE A 4 -25.44 -2.27 -0.08
CA ILE A 4 -25.81 -2.80 -1.41
C ILE A 4 -24.87 -2.24 -2.48
N ILE A 5 -24.51 -0.96 -2.36
CA ILE A 5 -23.54 -0.33 -3.28
C ILE A 5 -22.18 -0.97 -3.10
N LEU A 6 -21.73 -1.15 -1.85
CA LEU A 6 -20.44 -1.72 -1.53
C LEU A 6 -20.33 -3.20 -1.92
N SER A 7 -21.38 -3.98 -1.74
CA SER A 7 -21.40 -5.40 -2.13
C SER A 7 -21.23 -5.60 -3.63
N ILE A 8 -21.61 -4.61 -4.45
CA ILE A 8 -21.37 -4.59 -5.90
C ILE A 8 -20.00 -3.98 -6.21
N PHE A 9 -19.63 -2.90 -5.52
CA PHE A 9 -18.38 -2.19 -5.72
C PHE A 9 -17.15 -3.07 -5.45
N TYR A 10 -17.10 -3.81 -4.34
CA TYR A 10 -15.93 -4.60 -3.96
C TYR A 10 -15.55 -5.68 -4.98
N PRO A 11 -16.49 -6.51 -5.50
CA PRO A 11 -16.20 -7.46 -6.58
C PRO A 11 -15.72 -6.79 -7.87
N ILE A 12 -16.36 -5.68 -8.28
CA ILE A 12 -15.96 -4.94 -9.49
C ILE A 12 -14.55 -4.36 -9.30
N PHE A 13 -14.28 -3.77 -8.15
CA PHE A 13 -12.97 -3.23 -7.81
C PHE A 13 -11.89 -4.31 -7.84
N LEU A 14 -12.17 -5.47 -7.23
CA LEU A 14 -11.26 -6.62 -7.26
C LEU A 14 -11.01 -7.11 -8.70
N ALA A 15 -12.07 -7.22 -9.51
CA ALA A 15 -11.97 -7.64 -10.91
C ALA A 15 -11.15 -6.67 -11.78
N LEU A 16 -11.09 -5.38 -11.42
CA LEU A 16 -10.27 -4.39 -12.12
C LEU A 16 -8.82 -4.34 -11.61
N VAL A 17 -8.63 -4.38 -10.28
CA VAL A 17 -7.30 -4.23 -9.66
C VAL A 17 -6.49 -5.52 -9.72
N PHE A 18 -7.11 -6.67 -9.54
CA PHE A 18 -6.37 -7.93 -9.48
C PHE A 18 -5.62 -8.26 -10.79
N PRO A 19 -6.24 -8.15 -11.99
CA PRO A 19 -5.50 -8.37 -13.24
C PRO A 19 -4.38 -7.36 -13.47
N THR A 20 -4.57 -6.11 -13.04
CA THR A 20 -3.55 -5.06 -13.22
C THR A 20 -2.36 -5.25 -12.29
N GLN A 21 -2.59 -5.74 -11.06
CA GLN A 21 -1.54 -6.17 -10.14
C GLN A 21 -0.77 -7.38 -10.67
N ILE A 22 -1.46 -8.40 -11.22
CA ILE A 22 -0.80 -9.55 -11.87
C ILE A 22 0.03 -9.09 -13.07
N PHE A 23 -0.53 -8.21 -13.90
CA PHE A 23 0.18 -7.68 -15.06
C PHE A 23 1.44 -6.92 -14.63
N LEU A 24 1.34 -6.05 -13.62
CA LEU A 24 2.48 -5.36 -13.04
C LEU A 24 3.52 -6.35 -12.50
N PHE A 25 3.09 -7.39 -11.79
CA PHE A 25 3.96 -8.44 -11.27
C PHE A 25 4.77 -9.10 -12.38
N VAL A 26 4.10 -9.51 -13.47
CA VAL A 26 4.76 -10.09 -14.66
C VAL A 26 5.76 -9.11 -15.26
N VAL A 27 5.38 -7.83 -15.38
CA VAL A 27 6.24 -6.80 -15.97
C VAL A 27 7.48 -6.54 -15.10
N VAL A 28 7.32 -6.46 -13.78
CA VAL A 28 8.42 -6.27 -12.83
C VAL A 28 9.39 -7.44 -12.88
N VAL A 29 8.90 -8.68 -12.92
CA VAL A 29 9.77 -9.87 -12.96
C VAL A 29 10.50 -9.98 -14.29
N LYS A 30 9.79 -9.84 -15.42
CA LYS A 30 10.36 -10.11 -16.76
C LYS A 30 11.19 -8.95 -17.33
N TYR A 31 10.80 -7.69 -17.09
CA TYR A 31 11.38 -6.54 -17.79
C TYR A 31 12.21 -5.61 -16.89
N SER A 32 12.38 -5.94 -15.61
CA SER A 32 13.32 -5.22 -14.75
C SER A 32 14.77 -5.53 -15.12
N PRO A 33 15.58 -4.52 -15.47
CA PRO A 33 16.99 -4.74 -15.78
C PRO A 33 17.80 -5.23 -14.56
N LYS A 34 18.83 -6.06 -14.80
CA LYS A 34 19.70 -6.62 -13.75
C LYS A 34 20.34 -5.56 -12.84
N TYR A 35 20.71 -4.39 -13.39
CA TYR A 35 21.32 -3.31 -12.61
C TYR A 35 20.34 -2.61 -11.63
N MET A 36 19.03 -2.90 -11.71
CA MET A 36 18.01 -2.38 -10.78
C MET A 36 17.51 -3.45 -9.80
N GLN A 37 18.30 -4.50 -9.52
CA GLN A 37 17.80 -5.67 -8.76
C GLN A 37 17.26 -5.35 -7.36
N THR A 38 17.90 -4.45 -6.60
CA THR A 38 17.35 -4.02 -5.29
C THR A 38 16.00 -3.33 -5.45
N LEU A 39 15.88 -2.42 -6.42
CA LEU A 39 14.63 -1.73 -6.71
C LEU A 39 13.54 -2.70 -7.18
N ARG A 40 13.91 -3.65 -8.04
CA ARG A 40 13.01 -4.72 -8.49
C ARG A 40 12.45 -5.49 -7.31
N ASN A 41 13.29 -5.91 -6.36
CA ASN A 41 12.85 -6.67 -5.20
C ASN A 41 11.89 -5.85 -4.31
N VAL A 42 12.17 -4.56 -4.10
CA VAL A 42 11.27 -3.69 -3.32
C VAL A 42 9.92 -3.49 -4.02
N LEU A 43 9.93 -3.20 -5.33
CA LEU A 43 8.69 -3.07 -6.12
C LEU A 43 7.91 -4.39 -6.14
N PHE A 44 8.61 -5.52 -6.24
CA PHE A 44 8.01 -6.84 -6.20
C PHE A 44 7.32 -7.11 -4.86
N CYS A 45 8.01 -6.87 -3.74
CA CYS A 45 7.40 -6.97 -2.41
C CYS A 45 6.20 -6.04 -2.28
N ASN A 46 6.29 -4.80 -2.79
CA ASN A 46 5.19 -3.85 -2.77
C ASN A 46 3.94 -4.38 -3.49
N CYS A 47 4.11 -4.99 -4.68
CA CYS A 47 2.99 -5.61 -5.42
C CYS A 47 2.34 -6.74 -4.61
N ILE A 48 3.13 -7.56 -3.92
CA ILE A 48 2.62 -8.65 -3.08
C ILE A 48 1.78 -8.08 -1.92
N PHE A 49 2.32 -7.14 -1.16
CA PHE A 49 1.61 -6.54 -0.03
C PHE A 49 0.33 -5.82 -0.46
N GLN A 50 0.37 -5.09 -1.58
CA GLN A 50 -0.83 -4.46 -2.16
C GLN A 50 -1.88 -5.50 -2.57
N THR A 51 -1.46 -6.58 -3.22
CA THR A 51 -2.38 -7.66 -3.64
C THR A 51 -3.04 -8.30 -2.42
N ILE A 52 -2.26 -8.60 -1.38
CA ILE A 52 -2.79 -9.15 -0.11
C ILE A 52 -3.80 -8.18 0.50
N SER A 53 -3.44 -6.90 0.65
CA SER A 53 -4.33 -5.87 1.21
C SER A 53 -5.66 -5.78 0.44
N VAL A 54 -5.59 -5.70 -0.89
CA VAL A 54 -6.78 -5.59 -1.75
C VAL A 54 -7.68 -6.81 -1.61
N VAL A 55 -7.11 -8.01 -1.70
CA VAL A 55 -7.87 -9.25 -1.59
C VAL A 55 -8.55 -9.33 -0.22
N LEU A 56 -7.82 -9.06 0.87
CA LEU A 56 -8.38 -9.12 2.22
C LEU A 56 -9.47 -8.08 2.44
N LEU A 57 -9.27 -6.82 2.03
CA LEU A 57 -10.28 -5.78 2.19
C LEU A 57 -11.55 -6.06 1.37
N CYS A 58 -11.41 -6.60 0.15
CA CYS A 58 -12.57 -7.03 -0.66
C CYS A 58 -13.30 -8.24 -0.06
N LEU A 59 -12.58 -9.16 0.59
CA LEU A 59 -13.15 -10.33 1.25
C LEU A 59 -13.80 -10.00 2.61
N LEU A 60 -13.32 -8.97 3.30
CA LEU A 60 -13.86 -8.53 4.59
C LEU A 60 -15.04 -7.54 4.42
N GLN A 61 -14.96 -6.62 3.47
CA GLN A 61 -15.94 -5.52 3.28
C GLN A 61 -16.28 -4.84 4.61
N LEU A 62 -15.27 -4.25 5.22
CA LEU A 62 -15.34 -3.78 6.60
C LEU A 62 -16.19 -2.53 6.75
N ARG A 63 -16.95 -2.49 7.85
CA ARG A 63 -17.52 -1.28 8.43
C ARG A 63 -16.93 -1.09 9.82
N GLN A 64 -16.39 0.10 10.08
CA GLN A 64 -15.86 0.46 11.39
C GLN A 64 -16.88 1.32 12.13
N VAL A 65 -17.49 0.81 13.20
CA VAL A 65 -18.55 1.50 13.93
C VAL A 65 -17.93 2.41 15.01
N SER A 66 -17.31 3.50 14.56
CA SER A 66 -16.44 4.39 15.35
C SER A 66 -17.13 5.19 16.48
N HIS A 67 -18.46 5.28 16.47
CA HIS A 67 -19.20 6.04 17.49
C HIS A 67 -19.40 5.27 18.81
N LEU A 68 -19.28 3.94 18.77
CA LEU A 68 -19.42 3.06 19.94
C LEU A 68 -18.14 3.05 20.79
N LYS A 69 -18.29 2.69 22.08
CA LYS A 69 -17.19 2.45 23.02
C LYS A 69 -17.43 1.09 23.71
N PRO A 70 -16.66 0.02 23.42
CA PRO A 70 -15.56 -0.03 22.44
C PRO A 70 -16.05 0.11 21.00
N MET A 71 -15.14 0.46 20.09
CA MET A 71 -15.44 0.54 18.66
C MET A 71 -15.61 -0.87 18.10
N GLU A 72 -16.66 -1.09 17.32
CA GLU A 72 -16.92 -2.41 16.73
C GLU A 72 -16.45 -2.47 15.28
N ILE A 73 -15.95 -3.63 14.87
CA ILE A 73 -15.60 -3.91 13.48
C ILE A 73 -16.57 -4.95 12.95
N TRP A 74 -17.29 -4.58 11.90
CA TRP A 74 -18.25 -5.46 11.24
C TRP A 74 -17.73 -5.90 9.88
N CYS A 75 -17.94 -7.17 9.56
CA CYS A 75 -17.57 -7.81 8.29
C CYS A 75 -18.84 -8.17 7.52
N TYR A 76 -18.96 -7.61 6.32
CA TYR A 76 -20.08 -7.87 5.38
C TYR A 76 -19.68 -8.83 4.25
N GLY A 77 -18.38 -9.02 4.03
CA GLY A 77 -17.87 -9.82 2.93
C GLY A 77 -17.97 -11.33 3.19
N PRO A 78 -17.48 -12.16 2.25
CA PRO A 78 -17.47 -13.62 2.37
C PRO A 78 -16.87 -14.16 3.68
N LEU A 79 -15.91 -13.42 4.27
CA LEU A 79 -15.29 -13.79 5.54
C LEU A 79 -16.22 -13.70 6.76
N ARG A 80 -17.45 -13.18 6.60
CA ARG A 80 -18.46 -13.14 7.67
C ARG A 80 -18.93 -14.53 8.14
N HIS A 81 -18.73 -15.55 7.32
CA HIS A 81 -19.13 -16.93 7.61
C HIS A 81 -18.02 -17.74 8.30
N PHE A 82 -16.84 -17.13 8.48
CA PHE A 82 -15.73 -17.74 9.22
C PHE A 82 -15.80 -17.33 10.69
N GLU A 83 -15.04 -18.03 11.54
CA GLU A 83 -14.89 -17.63 12.93
C GLU A 83 -14.37 -16.17 13.03
N ALA A 84 -14.95 -15.39 13.94
CA ALA A 84 -14.61 -13.98 14.14
C ALA A 84 -13.11 -13.74 14.30
N ILE A 85 -12.40 -14.65 14.98
CA ILE A 85 -10.94 -14.58 15.18
C ILE A 85 -10.17 -14.57 13.85
N ILE A 86 -10.58 -15.38 12.87
CA ILE A 86 -9.91 -15.46 11.57
C ILE A 86 -10.07 -14.12 10.86
N SER A 87 -11.29 -13.60 10.80
CA SER A 87 -11.60 -12.34 10.15
C SER A 87 -10.92 -11.15 10.84
N TYR A 88 -10.80 -11.18 12.17
CA TYR A 88 -10.09 -10.17 12.94
C TYR A 88 -8.57 -10.18 12.73
N CYS A 89 -7.96 -11.37 12.67
CA CYS A 89 -6.56 -11.51 12.28
C CYS A 89 -6.33 -10.96 10.86
N LEU A 90 -7.19 -11.31 9.91
CA LEU A 90 -7.10 -10.84 8.52
C LEU A 90 -7.32 -9.32 8.41
N TYR A 91 -8.15 -8.73 9.27
CA TYR A 91 -8.29 -7.28 9.37
C TYR A 91 -6.94 -6.62 9.67
N PHE A 92 -6.23 -7.06 10.70
CA PHE A 92 -4.91 -6.51 11.02
C PHE A 92 -3.86 -6.80 9.95
N VAL A 93 -3.86 -8.00 9.36
CA VAL A 93 -2.98 -8.29 8.22
C VAL A 93 -3.23 -7.31 7.06
N SER A 94 -4.49 -6.95 6.76
CA SER A 94 -4.81 -5.96 5.73
C SER A 94 -4.31 -4.55 6.06
N GLN A 95 -4.32 -4.16 7.35
CA GLN A 95 -3.80 -2.88 7.82
C GLN A 95 -2.26 -2.85 7.74
N SER A 96 -1.60 -3.85 8.32
CA SER A 96 -0.14 -4.02 8.26
C SER A 96 0.38 -4.04 6.82
N THR A 97 -0.23 -4.82 5.93
CA THR A 97 0.18 -4.88 4.52
C THR A 97 0.02 -3.55 3.80
N SER A 98 -1.02 -2.78 4.11
CA SER A 98 -1.22 -1.41 3.59
C SER A 98 -0.14 -0.43 4.07
N VAL A 99 0.21 -0.47 5.36
CA VAL A 99 1.27 0.38 5.93
C VAL A 99 2.64 0.01 5.35
N VAL A 100 2.93 -1.29 5.23
CA VAL A 100 4.15 -1.78 4.60
C VAL A 100 4.26 -1.29 3.16
N SER A 101 3.17 -1.36 2.38
CA SER A 101 3.14 -0.81 1.01
C SER A 101 3.54 0.67 0.96
N ASN A 102 2.96 1.51 1.83
CA ASN A 102 3.30 2.93 1.89
C ASN A 102 4.78 3.17 2.22
N ILE A 103 5.33 2.38 3.15
CA ILE A 103 6.74 2.44 3.53
C ILE A 103 7.65 1.98 2.39
N LEU A 104 7.27 0.95 1.63
CA LEU A 104 8.05 0.44 0.49
C LEU A 104 8.08 1.44 -0.67
N VAL A 105 7.02 2.21 -0.90
CA VAL A 105 7.02 3.32 -1.85
C VAL A 105 8.04 4.39 -1.44
N LEU A 106 8.06 4.77 -0.15
CA LEU A 106 9.05 5.73 0.34
C LEU A 106 10.48 5.17 0.28
N LEU A 107 10.67 3.90 0.63
CA LEU A 107 11.96 3.23 0.49
C LEU A 107 12.44 3.26 -0.96
N THR A 108 11.53 3.08 -1.92
CA THR A 108 11.83 3.19 -3.35
C THR A 108 12.31 4.60 -3.74
N ILE A 109 11.69 5.65 -3.20
CA ILE A 109 12.15 7.04 -3.36
C ILE A 109 13.56 7.20 -2.79
N TYR A 110 13.83 6.68 -1.59
CA TYR A 110 15.13 6.75 -0.94
C TYR A 110 16.23 6.04 -1.74
N LEU A 111 15.96 4.82 -2.25
CA LEU A 111 16.91 4.09 -3.09
C LEU A 111 17.25 4.85 -4.37
N LYS A 112 16.28 5.61 -4.93
CA LYS A 112 16.56 6.51 -6.06
C LYS A 112 17.34 7.75 -5.67
N TYR A 113 17.15 8.26 -4.46
CA TYR A 113 17.98 9.35 -3.94
C TYR A 113 19.45 8.94 -3.84
N GLU A 114 19.74 7.77 -3.26
CA GLU A 114 21.10 7.24 -3.23
C GLU A 114 21.69 7.06 -4.63
N ALA A 115 20.91 6.47 -5.55
CA ALA A 115 21.33 6.30 -6.94
C ALA A 115 21.54 7.64 -7.68
N ALA A 116 20.83 8.71 -7.32
CA ALA A 116 21.00 10.04 -7.92
C ALA A 116 22.19 10.80 -7.34
N LYS A 117 22.50 10.59 -6.06
CA LYS A 117 23.66 11.20 -5.40
C LYS A 117 24.98 10.70 -6.00
N ASN A 118 25.00 9.55 -6.69
CA ASN A 118 26.20 8.85 -7.19
C ASN A 118 27.28 8.60 -6.12
N VAL A 119 26.97 8.85 -4.85
CA VAL A 119 27.86 8.55 -3.74
C VAL A 119 27.58 7.12 -3.35
N THR A 120 28.59 6.26 -3.44
CA THR A 120 28.63 4.99 -2.72
C THR A 120 28.59 5.32 -1.23
N ASN A 121 27.39 5.58 -0.70
CA ASN A 121 27.18 5.56 0.73
C ASN A 121 27.66 4.18 1.22
N LYS A 122 28.33 4.14 2.37
CA LYS A 122 28.69 2.88 3.00
C LYS A 122 27.42 2.02 3.08
N GLN A 123 27.51 0.76 2.64
CA GLN A 123 26.39 -0.20 2.67
C GLN A 123 25.71 -0.23 4.05
N SER A 124 26.47 -0.01 5.13
CA SER A 124 25.97 0.16 6.50
C SER A 124 24.90 1.25 6.63
N ASN A 125 25.10 2.43 6.05
CA ASN A 125 24.14 3.55 6.17
C ASN A 125 22.82 3.22 5.49
N LYS A 126 22.88 2.55 4.33
CA LYS A 126 21.70 2.09 3.61
C LYS A 126 20.93 1.06 4.44
N CYS A 127 21.61 0.09 5.04
CA CYS A 127 20.99 -0.88 5.93
C CYS A 127 20.33 -0.21 7.15
N ILE A 128 21.00 0.76 7.77
CA ILE A 128 20.43 1.52 8.90
C ILE A 128 19.15 2.25 8.51
N VAL A 129 19.12 2.93 7.35
CA VAL A 129 17.92 3.63 6.90
C VAL A 129 16.78 2.67 6.57
N ILE A 130 17.07 1.53 5.93
CA ILE A 130 16.07 0.49 5.66
C ILE A 130 15.48 -0.04 6.97
N ILE A 131 16.33 -0.37 7.94
CA ILE A 131 15.90 -0.86 9.25
C ILE A 131 15.03 0.20 9.94
N LEU A 132 15.48 1.47 9.96
CA LEU A 132 14.73 2.57 10.56
C LEU A 132 13.35 2.76 9.93
N LEU A 133 13.24 2.63 8.61
CA LEU A 133 11.95 2.69 7.90
C LEU A 133 11.03 1.50 8.23
N LEU A 134 11.59 0.34 8.58
CA LEU A 134 10.83 -0.86 8.92
C LEU A 134 10.48 -0.97 10.41
N VAL A 135 11.16 -0.24 11.31
CA VAL A 135 10.84 -0.23 12.75
C VAL A 135 9.35 0.02 13.03
N PRO A 136 8.67 1.02 12.41
CA PRO A 136 7.25 1.23 12.61
C PRO A 136 6.38 0.01 12.22
N VAL A 137 6.80 -0.78 11.23
CA VAL A 137 6.08 -2.01 10.84
C VAL A 137 6.15 -3.05 11.95
N PHE A 138 7.34 -3.27 12.52
CA PHE A 138 7.49 -4.25 13.60
C PHE A 138 6.73 -3.84 14.86
N VAL A 139 6.73 -2.54 15.19
CA VAL A 139 5.94 -2.01 16.30
C VAL A 139 4.45 -2.18 16.05
N LEU A 140 3.99 -1.87 14.82
CA LEU A 140 2.59 -2.06 14.41
C LEU A 140 2.17 -3.53 14.57
N VAL A 141 2.89 -4.45 13.93
CA VAL A 141 2.59 -5.90 14.00
C VAL A 141 2.59 -6.40 15.43
N GLY A 142 3.55 -5.96 16.27
CA GLY A 142 3.57 -6.32 17.69
C GLY A 142 2.34 -5.82 18.45
N ALA A 143 1.90 -4.59 18.20
CA ALA A 143 0.69 -4.02 18.79
C ALA A 143 -0.60 -4.70 18.29
N GLU A 144 -0.65 -5.09 17.02
CA GLU A 144 -1.75 -5.85 16.42
C GLU A 144 -1.83 -7.26 17.04
N ILE A 145 -0.72 -7.99 17.14
CA ILE A 145 -0.67 -9.31 17.77
C ILE A 145 -1.16 -9.22 19.22
N TYR A 146 -0.70 -8.22 19.98
CA TYR A 146 -1.18 -8.02 21.34
C TYR A 146 -2.70 -7.75 21.37
N SER A 147 -3.22 -6.95 20.45
CA SER A 147 -4.66 -6.64 20.36
C SER A 147 -5.48 -7.90 20.04
N VAL A 148 -5.02 -8.75 19.13
CA VAL A 148 -5.62 -10.06 18.82
C VAL A 148 -5.64 -10.96 20.03
N VAL A 149 -4.49 -11.12 20.72
CA VAL A 149 -4.38 -12.01 21.90
C VAL A 149 -5.34 -11.56 23.00
N THR A 150 -5.45 -10.25 23.23
CA THR A 150 -6.27 -9.69 24.32
C THR A 150 -7.76 -9.60 24.01
N HIS A 151 -8.15 -9.33 22.75
CA HIS A 151 -9.55 -9.06 22.40
C HIS A 151 -10.23 -10.16 21.58
N SER A 152 -9.51 -11.20 21.14
CA SER A 152 -10.11 -12.26 20.31
C SER A 152 -9.73 -13.69 20.70
N LEU A 153 -8.59 -13.89 21.38
CA LEU A 153 -8.14 -15.23 21.76
C LEU A 153 -8.81 -15.73 23.06
N LEU A 154 -9.27 -14.84 23.92
CA LEU A 154 -9.92 -15.20 25.20
C LEU A 154 -11.17 -16.06 24.95
N PRO A 155 -11.31 -17.24 25.58
CA PRO A 155 -12.44 -18.15 25.35
C PRO A 155 -13.81 -17.51 25.58
N GLU A 156 -13.94 -16.67 26.61
CA GLU A 156 -15.18 -15.94 26.93
C GLU A 156 -15.59 -15.00 25.79
N VAL A 157 -14.63 -14.33 25.18
CA VAL A 157 -14.87 -13.41 24.06
C VAL A 157 -15.20 -14.18 22.79
N ARG A 158 -14.58 -15.34 22.55
CA ARG A 158 -14.93 -16.22 21.43
C ARG A 158 -16.37 -16.71 21.54
N TYR A 159 -16.77 -17.16 22.73
CA TYR A 159 -18.15 -17.57 22.99
C TYR A 159 -19.13 -16.39 22.78
N LEU A 160 -18.77 -15.19 23.26
CA LEU A 160 -19.56 -13.99 23.02
C LEU A 160 -19.77 -13.73 21.52
N PHE A 161 -18.71 -13.81 20.72
CA PHE A 161 -18.82 -13.63 19.27
C PHE A 161 -19.61 -14.75 18.59
N GLU A 162 -19.53 -15.99 19.07
CA GLU A 162 -20.34 -17.10 18.55
C GLU A 162 -21.83 -16.88 18.82
N VAL A 163 -22.19 -16.37 20.00
CA VAL A 163 -23.57 -16.02 20.34
C VAL A 163 -24.06 -14.83 19.52
N ILE A 164 -23.26 -13.77 19.38
CA ILE A 164 -23.63 -12.59 18.57
C ILE A 164 -23.79 -12.97 17.10
N ASN A 165 -22.90 -13.83 16.59
CA ASN A 165 -22.89 -14.26 15.20
C ASN A 165 -23.65 -15.59 14.99
N SER A 166 -24.53 -16.01 15.90
CA SER A 166 -25.23 -17.30 15.79
C SER A 166 -26.19 -17.35 14.60
N ASN A 167 -26.68 -16.20 14.15
CA ASN A 167 -27.57 -16.05 12.99
C ASN A 167 -27.06 -14.97 12.03
N VAL A 168 -25.93 -15.24 11.36
CA VAL A 168 -25.31 -14.29 10.39
C VAL A 168 -26.16 -14.16 9.13
N THR A 169 -27.07 -13.20 9.10
CA THR A 169 -27.82 -12.84 7.88
C THR A 169 -27.11 -11.73 7.09
N ASP A 170 -26.83 -10.61 7.76
CA ASP A 170 -26.32 -9.40 7.12
C ASP A 170 -24.81 -9.22 7.30
N HIS A 171 -24.33 -9.31 8.55
CA HIS A 171 -22.95 -9.05 8.93
C HIS A 171 -22.55 -9.87 10.14
N SER A 172 -21.24 -10.02 10.33
CA SER A 172 -20.66 -10.56 11.55
C SER A 172 -19.88 -9.47 12.29
N VAL A 173 -19.95 -9.46 13.62
CA VAL A 173 -19.06 -8.65 14.45
C VAL A 173 -17.78 -9.45 14.63
N ILE A 174 -16.67 -8.93 14.11
CA ILE A 174 -15.38 -9.67 14.08
C ILE A 174 -14.46 -9.29 15.23
N GLY A 175 -14.63 -8.10 15.80
CA GLY A 175 -13.75 -7.65 16.88
C GLY A 175 -14.08 -6.28 17.43
N TYR A 176 -13.45 -5.97 18.55
CA TYR A 176 -13.56 -4.69 19.24
C TYR A 176 -12.21 -3.96 19.22
N ILE A 177 -12.24 -2.64 19.14
CA ILE A 177 -11.07 -1.78 19.30
C ILE A 177 -11.34 -0.80 20.44
N THR A 178 -10.52 -0.92 21.50
CA THR A 178 -10.60 -0.03 22.66
C THR A 178 -9.57 1.09 22.53
N LEU A 179 -10.04 2.29 22.15
CA LEU A 179 -9.19 3.46 21.88
C LEU A 179 -8.31 3.93 23.06
N GLN A 180 -8.63 3.53 24.29
CA GLN A 180 -7.89 3.93 25.50
C GLN A 180 -6.71 3.00 25.84
N THR A 181 -6.42 2.01 24.99
CA THR A 181 -5.32 1.07 25.24
C THR A 181 -4.03 1.50 24.54
N VAL A 182 -2.88 1.25 25.16
CA VAL A 182 -1.56 1.55 24.59
C VAL A 182 -1.36 0.97 23.18
N PRO A 183 -1.71 -0.30 22.89
CA PRO A 183 -1.61 -0.85 21.53
C PRO A 183 -2.46 -0.09 20.52
N SER A 184 -3.69 0.28 20.86
CA SER A 184 -4.55 1.06 19.96
C SER A 184 -3.97 2.44 19.67
N TYR A 185 -3.38 3.12 20.66
CA TYR A 185 -2.66 4.38 20.42
C TYR A 185 -1.47 4.21 19.48
N LEU A 186 -0.68 3.14 19.64
CA LEU A 186 0.45 2.84 18.75
C LEU A 186 -0.01 2.58 17.31
N ILE A 187 -1.03 1.74 17.14
CA ILE A 187 -1.61 1.40 15.83
C ILE A 187 -2.10 2.67 15.12
N ILE A 188 -2.94 3.46 15.80
CA ILE A 188 -3.49 4.71 15.24
C ILE A 188 -2.36 5.67 14.88
N SER A 189 -1.36 5.85 15.76
CA SER A 189 -0.24 6.76 15.52
C SER A 189 0.59 6.35 14.29
N ILE A 190 0.84 5.05 14.12
CA ILE A 190 1.61 4.54 12.98
C ILE A 190 0.81 4.66 11.69
N VAL A 191 -0.48 4.31 11.70
CA VAL A 191 -1.36 4.43 10.53
C VAL A 191 -1.49 5.89 10.10
N PHE A 192 -1.79 6.80 11.03
CA PHE A 192 -1.85 8.24 10.76
C PHE A 192 -0.49 8.78 10.30
N GLY A 193 0.59 8.39 10.97
CA GLY A 193 1.95 8.75 10.59
C GLY A 193 2.29 8.29 9.17
N SER A 194 1.86 7.09 8.77
CA SER A 194 2.08 6.57 7.42
C SER A 194 1.43 7.43 6.34
N VAL A 195 0.31 8.09 6.66
CA VAL A 195 -0.47 8.89 5.71
C VAL A 195 -0.02 10.34 5.71
N PHE A 196 0.27 10.91 6.87
CA PHE A 196 0.60 12.33 6.99
C PHE A 196 2.10 12.65 6.96
N LEU A 197 2.97 11.74 7.42
CA LEU A 197 4.42 12.00 7.48
C LEU A 197 5.16 11.51 6.24
N LEU A 198 4.77 10.37 5.67
CA LEU A 198 5.49 9.80 4.51
C LEU A 198 5.43 10.68 3.24
N PRO A 199 4.29 11.28 2.85
CA PRO A 199 4.25 12.13 1.65
C PRO A 199 5.14 13.38 1.76
N PRO A 200 5.12 14.18 2.86
CA PRO A 200 6.07 15.27 3.04
C PRO A 200 7.54 14.83 2.97
N MET A 201 7.88 13.69 3.58
CA MET A 201 9.25 13.14 3.48
C MET A 201 9.61 12.73 2.05
N GLY A 202 8.66 12.17 1.30
CA GLY A 202 8.79 11.86 -0.12
C GLY A 202 9.03 13.13 -0.96
N LEU A 203 8.23 14.18 -0.74
CA LEU A 203 8.36 15.47 -1.41
C LEU A 203 9.71 16.16 -1.10
N TYR A 204 10.15 16.10 0.15
CA TYR A 204 11.46 16.62 0.56
C TYR A 204 12.59 15.88 -0.17
N THR A 205 12.55 14.55 -0.18
CA THR A 205 13.55 13.72 -0.86
C THR A 205 13.52 13.95 -2.38
N ARG A 206 12.34 14.09 -2.98
CA ARG A 206 12.17 14.46 -4.39
C ARG A 206 12.89 15.76 -4.73
N ARG A 207 12.73 16.81 -3.92
CA ARG A 207 13.40 18.10 -4.16
C ARG A 207 14.91 17.92 -4.25
N LYS A 208 15.50 17.14 -3.33
CA LYS A 208 16.94 16.81 -3.37
C LYS A 208 17.34 16.00 -4.60
N ILE A 209 16.54 15.01 -5.00
CA ILE A 209 16.78 14.23 -6.21
C ILE A 209 16.80 15.12 -7.46
N ILE A 210 15.80 15.99 -7.60
CA ILE A 210 15.68 16.89 -8.74
C ILE A 210 16.85 17.88 -8.78
N PHE A 211 17.27 18.38 -7.62
CA PHE A 211 18.47 19.20 -7.50
C PHE A 211 19.69 18.46 -8.06
N HIS A 212 19.99 17.24 -7.60
CA HIS A 212 21.12 16.45 -8.13
C HIS A 212 20.99 16.13 -9.63
N ILE A 213 19.79 15.84 -10.12
CA ILE A 213 19.54 15.60 -11.55
C ILE A 213 19.79 16.87 -12.38
N ASN A 214 19.50 18.05 -11.84
CA ASN A 214 19.70 19.32 -12.53
C ASN A 214 21.14 19.82 -12.42
N SER A 215 21.79 19.62 -11.27
CA SER A 215 23.19 20.01 -11.00
C SER A 215 24.22 19.07 -11.63
N GLY A 216 23.82 17.87 -12.08
CA GLY A 216 24.70 16.94 -12.77
C GLY A 216 25.41 17.61 -13.95
N ARG A 217 26.71 17.82 -13.79
CA ARG A 217 27.58 18.68 -14.60
C ARG A 217 28.06 18.02 -15.90
N ASP A 218 27.83 16.72 -16.11
CA ASP A 218 28.42 15.98 -17.22
C ASP A 218 27.42 15.05 -17.94
N THR A 219 27.38 15.17 -19.27
CA THR A 219 27.13 14.16 -20.33
C THR A 219 25.91 13.21 -20.27
N THR A 220 25.09 13.20 -19.21
CA THR A 220 23.82 12.44 -19.27
C THR A 220 22.87 13.05 -20.29
N SER A 221 22.56 12.28 -21.35
CA SER A 221 21.64 12.71 -22.40
C SER A 221 20.32 13.25 -21.81
N GLN A 222 19.74 14.27 -22.45
CA GLN A 222 18.45 14.86 -22.06
C GLN A 222 17.37 13.78 -21.86
N LEU A 223 17.44 12.71 -22.65
CA LEU A 223 16.58 11.54 -22.53
C LEU A 223 16.71 10.83 -21.17
N LYS A 224 17.94 10.54 -20.70
CA LYS A 224 18.18 9.91 -19.39
C LYS A 224 17.70 10.81 -18.25
N LYS A 225 17.92 12.13 -18.38
CA LYS A 225 17.45 13.13 -17.41
C LYS A 225 15.93 13.13 -17.30
N HIS A 226 15.24 13.13 -18.45
CA HIS A 226 13.78 13.05 -18.51
C HIS A 226 13.26 11.75 -17.89
N GLN A 227 13.83 10.60 -18.23
CA GLN A 227 13.43 9.30 -17.66
C GLN A 227 13.53 9.26 -16.14
N ARG A 228 14.60 9.80 -15.56
CA ARG A 228 14.76 9.90 -14.09
C ARG A 228 13.69 10.80 -13.46
N LYS A 229 13.37 11.93 -14.11
CA LYS A 229 12.31 12.86 -13.65
C LYS A 229 10.93 12.22 -13.71
N THR A 230 10.59 11.53 -14.79
CA THR A 230 9.30 10.83 -14.91
C THR A 230 9.15 9.78 -13.82
N PHE A 231 10.20 9.00 -13.55
CA PHE A 231 10.14 7.98 -12.51
C PHE A 231 9.93 8.58 -11.12
N ILE A 232 10.68 9.63 -10.75
CA ILE A 232 10.51 10.24 -9.43
C ILE A 232 9.17 10.95 -9.27
N ASN A 233 8.65 11.57 -10.34
CA ASN A 233 7.31 12.14 -10.33
C ASN A 233 6.24 11.06 -10.09
N GLY A 234 6.38 9.90 -10.75
CA GLY A 234 5.54 8.74 -10.49
C GLY A 234 5.55 8.31 -9.03
N LEU A 235 6.74 8.02 -8.48
CA LEU A 235 6.85 7.61 -7.08
C LEU A 235 6.32 8.64 -6.08
N THR A 236 6.51 9.93 -6.37
CA THR A 236 5.99 11.00 -5.53
C THR A 236 4.46 11.02 -5.57
N LEU A 237 3.88 10.83 -6.76
CA LEU A 237 2.44 10.72 -6.90
C LEU A 237 1.91 9.54 -6.06
N GLN A 238 2.56 8.37 -6.14
CA GLN A 238 2.21 7.20 -5.32
C GLN A 238 2.30 7.49 -3.82
N ALA A 239 3.38 8.12 -3.37
CA ALA A 239 3.55 8.49 -1.96
C ALA A 239 2.47 9.49 -1.47
N CYS A 240 1.93 10.32 -2.36
CA CYS A 240 0.87 11.27 -2.04
C CYS A 240 -0.54 10.68 -2.18
N LEU A 241 -0.73 9.52 -2.83
CA LEU A 241 -2.05 8.92 -3.02
C LEU A 241 -2.77 8.65 -1.67
N PRO A 242 -2.13 8.04 -0.66
CA PRO A 242 -2.78 7.83 0.64
C PRO A 242 -3.20 9.13 1.31
N LEU A 243 -2.41 10.20 1.17
CA LEU A 243 -2.76 11.51 1.73
C LEU A 243 -4.04 12.05 1.09
N VAL A 244 -4.15 11.98 -0.24
CA VAL A 244 -5.34 12.47 -0.95
C VAL A 244 -6.56 11.59 -0.66
N SER A 245 -6.38 10.27 -0.61
CA SER A 245 -7.51 9.35 -0.41
C SER A 245 -7.99 9.29 1.04
N LEU A 246 -7.09 9.29 2.02
CA LEU A 246 -7.43 9.03 3.42
C LEU A 246 -7.58 10.28 4.28
N CYS A 247 -7.03 11.44 3.88
CA CYS A 247 -7.20 12.68 4.62
C CYS A 247 -8.69 13.02 4.91
N PRO A 248 -9.63 12.93 3.94
CA PRO A 248 -11.04 13.19 4.22
C PRO A 248 -11.61 12.30 5.31
N ILE A 249 -11.29 11.00 5.30
CA ILE A 249 -11.78 10.05 6.29
C ILE A 249 -11.15 10.28 7.66
N PHE A 250 -9.86 10.63 7.74
CA PHE A 250 -9.25 10.93 9.03
C PHE A 250 -9.82 12.20 9.67
N VAL A 251 -10.14 13.22 8.87
CA VAL A 251 -10.85 14.40 9.37
C VAL A 251 -12.22 14.00 9.93
N CYS A 252 -12.98 13.20 9.18
CA CYS A 252 -14.27 12.68 9.65
C CYS A 252 -14.14 11.83 10.93
N TYR A 253 -13.12 10.96 11.02
CA TYR A 253 -12.86 10.11 12.17
C TYR A 253 -12.57 10.93 13.43
N VAL A 254 -11.75 11.98 13.33
CA VAL A 254 -11.49 12.91 14.44
C VAL A 254 -12.77 13.60 14.89
N ILE A 255 -13.63 14.03 13.96
CA ILE A 255 -14.93 14.63 14.28
C ILE A 255 -15.80 13.63 15.04
N VAL A 256 -15.98 12.40 14.52
CA VAL A 256 -16.81 11.35 15.14
C VAL A 256 -16.32 11.01 16.55
N ILE A 257 -15.00 10.91 16.76
CA ILE A 257 -14.45 10.66 18.09
C ILE A 257 -14.74 11.82 19.04
N GLY A 258 -14.66 13.06 18.57
CA GLY A 258 -14.93 14.25 19.38
C GLY A 258 -16.41 14.43 19.73
N THR A 259 -17.29 14.33 18.74
CA THR A 259 -18.73 14.61 18.88
C THR A 259 -19.55 13.41 19.35
N LYS A 260 -19.01 12.17 19.19
CA LYS A 260 -19.76 10.92 19.37
C LYS A 260 -21.00 10.78 18.48
N SER A 261 -21.06 11.56 17.41
CA SER A 261 -22.14 11.45 16.43
C SER A 261 -21.89 10.31 15.45
N GLU A 262 -22.94 9.59 15.07
CA GLU A 262 -22.85 8.61 14.00
C GLU A 262 -22.65 9.30 12.64
N LEU A 263 -21.56 8.97 11.95
CA LEU A 263 -21.31 9.40 10.58
C LEU A 263 -21.12 8.19 9.67
N LEU A 264 -22.20 7.77 9.00
CA LEU A 264 -22.19 6.57 8.15
C LEU A 264 -21.12 6.62 7.04
N PHE A 265 -20.82 7.81 6.50
CA PHE A 265 -19.80 7.98 5.48
C PHE A 265 -18.42 7.50 5.95
N GLU A 266 -18.00 7.88 7.17
CA GLU A 266 -16.70 7.45 7.71
C GLU A 266 -16.66 5.93 7.91
N GLN A 267 -17.70 5.37 8.52
CA GLN A 267 -17.78 3.95 8.85
C GLN A 267 -17.69 3.03 7.62
N TYR A 268 -18.29 3.45 6.50
CA TYR A 268 -18.36 2.67 5.27
C TYR A 268 -17.24 2.97 4.27
N CYS A 269 -16.83 4.23 4.16
CA CYS A 269 -15.86 4.62 3.12
C CYS A 269 -14.40 4.48 3.56
N ILE A 270 -14.11 4.23 4.84
CA ILE A 270 -12.73 4.02 5.31
C ILE A 270 -12.03 2.91 4.53
N SER A 271 -12.64 1.73 4.42
CA SER A 271 -12.11 0.56 3.72
C SER A 271 -11.99 0.81 2.21
N VAL A 272 -12.95 1.53 1.61
CA VAL A 272 -12.90 1.93 0.19
C VAL A 272 -11.76 2.90 -0.10
N LEU A 273 -11.53 3.90 0.74
CA LEU A 273 -10.48 4.89 0.51
C LEU A 273 -9.08 4.38 0.82
N VAL A 274 -8.95 3.35 1.66
CA VAL A 274 -7.70 2.58 1.84
C VAL A 274 -7.35 1.81 0.56
N LEU A 275 -8.35 1.34 -0.19
CA LEU A 275 -8.14 0.63 -1.46
C LEU A 275 -7.72 1.56 -2.61
N LEU A 276 -8.14 2.83 -2.60
CA LEU A 276 -7.94 3.73 -3.75
C LEU A 276 -6.48 3.86 -4.22
N PRO A 277 -5.45 3.98 -3.35
CA PRO A 277 -4.05 3.99 -3.78
C PRO A 277 -3.65 2.74 -4.57
N THR A 278 -4.12 1.57 -4.15
CA THR A 278 -3.79 0.27 -4.77
C THR A 278 -4.35 0.13 -6.19
N PHE A 279 -5.39 0.89 -6.52
CA PHE A 279 -5.93 0.98 -7.88
C PHE A 279 -5.01 1.76 -8.79
N PHE A 280 -4.54 2.93 -8.36
CA PHE A 280 -3.73 3.82 -9.20
C PHE A 280 -2.26 3.41 -9.28
N ASP A 281 -1.74 2.76 -8.24
CA ASP A 281 -0.32 2.42 -8.12
C ASP A 281 0.25 1.60 -9.29
N PRO A 282 -0.42 0.54 -9.78
CA PRO A 282 0.06 -0.21 -10.93
C PRO A 282 0.20 0.66 -12.18
N TYR A 283 -0.81 1.48 -12.48
CA TYR A 283 -0.79 2.35 -13.65
C TYR A 283 0.33 3.39 -13.56
N ILE A 284 0.51 4.00 -12.38
CA ILE A 284 1.59 4.95 -12.16
C ILE A 284 2.94 4.26 -12.35
N THR A 285 3.12 3.07 -11.79
CA THR A 285 4.38 2.31 -11.91
C THR A 285 4.68 1.94 -13.36
N LEU A 286 3.71 1.41 -14.09
CA LEU A 286 3.84 1.02 -15.50
C LEU A 286 4.18 2.21 -16.40
N TYR A 287 3.58 3.37 -16.14
CA TYR A 287 3.86 4.60 -16.88
C TYR A 287 5.21 5.22 -16.52
N SER A 288 5.56 5.22 -15.22
CA SER A 288 6.69 5.98 -14.70
C SER A 288 8.03 5.27 -14.88
N VAL A 289 8.03 3.94 -14.88
CA VAL A 289 9.23 3.12 -15.07
C VAL A 289 9.53 2.98 -16.56
N ALA A 290 10.64 3.56 -17.01
CA ALA A 290 11.04 3.59 -18.41
C ALA A 290 11.06 2.22 -19.14
N PRO A 291 11.68 1.14 -18.60
CA PRO A 291 11.67 -0.17 -19.27
C PRO A 291 10.26 -0.74 -19.42
N TYR A 292 9.38 -0.52 -18.43
CA TYR A 292 8.00 -1.03 -18.46
C TYR A 292 7.18 -0.28 -19.51
N ARG A 293 7.25 1.05 -19.50
CA ARG A 293 6.61 1.90 -20.51
C ARG A 293 7.09 1.57 -21.93
N LYS A 294 8.40 1.32 -22.11
CA LYS A 294 8.94 0.92 -23.42
C LYS A 294 8.36 -0.41 -23.88
N GLN A 295 8.26 -1.40 -22.99
CA GLN A 295 7.68 -2.70 -23.32
C GLN A 295 6.21 -2.60 -23.72
N ILE A 296 5.41 -1.84 -22.96
CA ILE A 296 4.01 -1.57 -23.29
C ILE A 296 3.90 -0.84 -24.64
N GLY A 297 4.78 0.13 -24.89
CA GLY A 297 4.85 0.82 -26.18
C GLY A 297 5.16 -0.11 -27.35
N MET A 298 5.99 -1.14 -27.15
CA MET A 298 6.24 -2.17 -28.17
C MET A 298 5.02 -3.08 -28.38
N TRP A 299 4.35 -3.51 -27.31
CA TRP A 299 3.11 -4.28 -27.41
C TRP A 299 1.97 -3.52 -28.10
N LEU A 300 1.91 -2.20 -27.93
CA LEU A 300 0.94 -1.33 -28.59
C LEU A 300 1.36 -0.88 -30.01
N GLY A 301 2.50 -1.37 -30.53
CA GLY A 301 3.01 -0.98 -31.86
C GLY A 301 3.51 0.46 -31.97
N LYS A 302 3.55 1.22 -30.86
CA LYS A 302 3.99 2.64 -30.83
C LYS A 302 5.51 2.80 -30.79
N ALA A 303 6.24 1.76 -30.38
CA ALA A 303 7.70 1.77 -30.32
C ALA A 303 8.27 0.80 -31.36
N LYS A 304 9.13 1.29 -32.26
CA LYS A 304 9.95 0.42 -33.11
C LYS A 304 10.80 -0.46 -32.19
N THR A 305 10.75 -1.78 -32.38
CA THR A 305 11.81 -2.68 -31.94
C THR A 305 13.10 -2.17 -32.60
N GLY A 306 13.88 -1.37 -31.88
CA GLY A 306 15.28 -1.19 -32.28
C GLY A 306 15.85 -2.60 -32.39
N PRO A 307 16.57 -2.94 -33.47
CA PRO A 307 17.04 -4.29 -33.68
C PRO A 307 17.73 -4.75 -32.41
N MET A 308 17.26 -5.86 -31.83
CA MET A 308 18.16 -6.67 -31.01
C MET A 308 19.37 -6.86 -31.92
N ILE A 309 20.50 -6.27 -31.54
CA ILE A 309 21.76 -6.56 -32.21
C ILE A 309 21.93 -8.05 -31.99
N VAL A 310 21.58 -8.82 -33.00
CA VAL A 310 21.96 -10.22 -33.14
C VAL A 310 23.47 -10.14 -33.33
N ILE A 311 24.23 -10.11 -32.23
CA ILE A 311 25.68 -10.34 -32.23
C ILE A 311 25.92 -11.84 -32.41
N SER A 312 25.25 -12.45 -33.40
CA SER A 312 25.45 -13.86 -33.72
C SER A 312 25.24 -14.08 -35.22
N SER A 313 25.93 -13.31 -36.06
CA SER A 313 26.29 -13.71 -37.43
C SER A 313 27.10 -12.63 -38.19
N ILE A 314 28.19 -12.09 -37.62
CA ILE A 314 29.33 -11.60 -38.44
C ILE A 314 30.65 -11.95 -37.71
N MET A 315 30.72 -13.16 -37.13
CA MET A 315 32.01 -13.82 -36.82
C MET A 315 32.29 -14.92 -37.84
N ASN A 316 31.95 -14.70 -39.11
CA ASN A 316 32.35 -15.57 -40.23
C ASN A 316 32.45 -14.74 -41.51
N LEU A 317 33.52 -13.94 -41.60
CA LEU A 317 34.32 -13.58 -42.78
C LEU A 317 35.42 -12.60 -42.33
#